data_AF-E9PDS8-F1
#
_entry.id   AF-E9PDS8-F1
#
_cell.length_a   1.000
_cell.length_b   1.000
_cell.length_c   1.000
_cell.angle_alpha   90.00
_cell.angle_beta   90.00
_cell.angle_gamma   90.00
#
_symmetry.space_group_name_H-M   'P 1'
#
loop_
_entity.id
_entity.type
_entity.pdbx_description
1 polymer ?
#
loop_
_entity_poly.entity_id
_entity_poly.type
_entity_poly.pdbx_seq_one_letter_code
_entity_poly.pdbx_strand_id
1 'polypeptide(L)'
;MELMIQEKSFGNSLLLNSAMQPDLTVSRTYSGPICLQDPLDKELMTESSLFNPLSDIKVKVQSSFMVSLGVSERAEYHGKNHSRTFPHGNNHSFSTMHPRNKMPYIQNLSSLPTRTELRTTGVFGHLGGRLVMPNTGVSLLIPHGAIPEENSWEIYMSINQGEPSLQSDGSEVLLSPEVTCGPPDMIVTTPFALTIPHCADVSSEHWNIHLKKRTQQGKWEEVMSVEDESTSCYCLLDPFACHVLLDSFGTYALTGEPITDCAVKQLKVAVFGCMSCNSLDYNLRVYCVDNTPCAFQEVVSDERHQGGQLLEEPKLLHFKGNTFSLQISVLDIPPFLWRIKPFTACQEVPFSRVWCSNRQPLHCAFSLERYTPTTTQLSCKICIRQLKGHEQILQVQTSILESERETITFFAQEDSTFPAQTGPKAFKIPYSIRQRICATFDTPNAKGKDWQMLAQKNSINRNLSYFATQSSPSAVILNLWEARHQHDGDLDSLACALEEIGRTHTKLSNISESQLDEADFNYSRQNGL
;
A
#
# COMPACT_ATOMS: atom_id res chain seq x y z
N MET A 1 -31.41 17.02 4.72
CA MET A 1 -30.26 17.73 4.15
C MET A 1 -29.93 18.98 4.97
N GLU A 2 -30.92 19.70 5.51
CA GLU A 2 -30.68 20.86 6.41
C GLU A 2 -30.12 20.53 7.81
N LEU A 3 -30.32 19.32 8.33
CA LEU A 3 -29.84 18.97 9.68
C LEU A 3 -28.32 18.71 9.77
N MET A 4 -27.63 18.45 8.65
CA MET A 4 -26.16 18.36 8.65
C MET A 4 -25.48 19.73 8.83
N ILE A 5 -26.19 20.81 8.52
CA ILE A 5 -25.69 22.18 8.68
C ILE A 5 -25.94 22.68 10.12
N GLN A 6 -26.90 22.09 10.84
CA GLN A 6 -27.36 22.59 12.13
C GLN A 6 -26.59 22.04 13.34
N GLU A 7 -25.88 20.91 13.20
CA GLU A 7 -25.02 20.38 14.29
C GLU A 7 -23.65 21.08 14.40
N LYS A 8 -23.31 22.01 13.49
CA LYS A 8 -22.10 22.84 13.61
C LYS A 8 -22.27 24.13 14.45
N SER A 9 -23.47 24.44 14.97
CA SER A 9 -23.72 25.76 15.62
C SER A 9 -23.90 25.75 17.15
N PHE A 10 -23.79 24.62 17.84
CA PHE A 10 -23.82 24.59 19.31
C PHE A 10 -22.46 24.27 19.91
N GLY A 11 -21.59 25.29 19.90
CA GLY A 11 -20.34 25.28 20.63
C GLY A 11 -19.95 26.71 21.02
N ASN A 12 -20.20 27.06 22.27
CA ASN A 12 -19.65 28.19 23.02
C ASN A 12 -20.26 29.59 22.77
N SER A 13 -21.26 29.92 23.58
CA SER A 13 -21.51 31.29 24.01
C SER A 13 -21.22 31.37 25.50
N LEU A 14 -20.21 32.15 25.88
CA LEU A 14 -20.18 32.98 27.10
C LEU A 14 -18.93 33.88 27.04
N LEU A 15 -19.16 35.16 27.37
CA LEU A 15 -18.21 36.24 27.70
C LEU A 15 -17.91 37.31 26.62
N LEU A 16 -18.81 38.31 26.60
CA LEU A 16 -18.58 39.76 26.81
C LEU A 16 -17.42 40.49 26.10
N ASN A 17 -17.81 41.33 25.13
CA ASN A 17 -17.42 42.74 24.88
C ASN A 17 -16.04 43.27 25.33
N SER A 18 -15.30 43.86 24.39
CA SER A 18 -15.13 45.33 24.33
C SER A 18 -14.56 45.79 22.99
N ALA A 19 -15.13 46.86 22.46
CA ALA A 19 -14.75 47.59 21.26
C ALA A 19 -13.40 48.30 21.39
N MET A 20 -12.70 48.49 20.25
CA MET A 20 -12.22 49.78 19.71
C MET A 20 -11.19 49.56 18.58
N GLN A 21 -11.48 50.11 17.40
CA GLN A 21 -10.52 50.51 16.35
C GLN A 21 -9.98 51.91 16.72
N PRO A 22 -8.83 52.43 16.18
CA PRO A 22 -8.69 52.68 14.73
C PRO A 22 -7.27 52.59 14.09
N ASP A 23 -7.28 52.18 12.82
CA ASP A 23 -6.73 52.80 11.59
C ASP A 23 -5.49 53.75 11.50
N LEU A 24 -4.79 53.58 10.35
CA LEU A 24 -3.96 54.52 9.55
C LEU A 24 -2.54 54.84 10.10
N THR A 25 -1.43 54.92 9.36
CA THR A 25 -1.11 55.33 7.97
C THR A 25 0.40 55.07 7.72
N VAL A 26 0.84 54.45 6.62
CA VAL A 26 1.48 55.05 5.41
C VAL A 26 2.98 55.39 5.48
N SER A 27 3.69 54.88 4.44
CA SER A 27 4.88 55.41 3.73
C SER A 27 6.29 54.99 4.20
N ARG A 28 7.02 54.23 3.35
CA ARG A 28 8.02 54.66 2.32
C ARG A 28 9.40 54.90 2.98
N THR A 29 10.59 54.54 2.46
CA THR A 29 11.09 54.13 1.15
C THR A 29 12.60 53.79 1.28
N TYR A 30 13.10 52.93 0.38
CA TYR A 30 14.44 52.91 -0.28
C TYR A 30 15.71 52.38 0.42
N SER A 31 16.28 51.34 -0.24
CA SER A 31 17.64 51.25 -0.80
C SER A 31 18.83 51.54 0.12
N GLY A 32 19.78 50.65 0.39
CA GLY A 32 20.55 49.77 -0.49
C GLY A 32 21.89 49.44 0.22
N PRO A 33 22.72 48.53 -0.32
CA PRO A 33 23.66 47.69 0.46
C PRO A 33 25.09 48.24 0.46
N ILE A 34 26.00 47.65 1.26
CA ILE A 34 27.44 47.44 0.94
C ILE A 34 28.05 46.45 1.95
N CYS A 35 28.83 45.51 1.40
CA CYS A 35 29.66 44.48 2.03
C CYS A 35 31.07 45.03 2.37
N LEU A 36 31.92 44.18 2.98
CA LEU A 36 33.38 44.26 3.26
C LEU A 36 33.66 44.42 4.77
N GLN A 37 34.63 43.78 5.43
CA GLN A 37 35.61 42.70 5.16
C GLN A 37 36.24 42.39 6.53
N ASP A 38 36.73 41.15 6.75
CA ASP A 38 37.57 40.77 7.91
C ASP A 38 38.90 41.56 7.97
N PRO A 39 39.63 41.47 9.10
CA PRO A 39 40.90 40.74 8.98
C PRO A 39 41.27 39.84 10.17
N LEU A 40 42.21 38.96 9.84
CA LEU A 40 42.83 37.85 10.55
C LEU A 40 43.97 38.29 11.52
N ASP A 41 44.24 37.41 12.51
CA ASP A 41 45.56 36.88 12.95
C ASP A 41 46.20 37.24 14.33
N LYS A 42 46.60 36.14 15.01
CA LYS A 42 47.75 35.87 15.93
C LYS A 42 47.70 36.04 17.47
N GLU A 43 47.64 34.86 18.13
CA GLU A 43 48.60 34.26 19.11
C GLU A 43 49.16 35.06 20.32
N LEU A 44 48.93 34.58 21.56
CA LEU A 44 49.95 34.05 22.52
C LEU A 44 49.44 33.87 23.98
N MET A 45 49.65 32.65 24.51
CA MET A 45 49.90 32.13 25.87
C MET A 45 49.88 33.03 27.13
N THR A 46 49.26 32.54 28.23
CA THR A 46 49.79 32.32 29.62
C THR A 46 48.63 31.96 30.58
N GLU A 47 48.61 30.76 31.22
CA GLU A 47 48.96 30.49 32.65
C GLU A 47 48.22 31.39 33.67
N SER A 48 47.56 30.97 34.76
CA SER A 48 47.10 29.70 35.33
C SER A 48 46.38 29.99 36.69
N SER A 49 45.62 29.00 37.20
CA SER A 49 45.34 28.71 38.64
C SER A 49 44.31 29.55 39.45
N LEU A 50 43.30 28.88 40.05
CA LEU A 50 43.23 28.52 41.50
C LEU A 50 41.78 28.18 42.00
N PHE A 51 41.65 26.95 42.52
CA PHE A 51 40.79 26.43 43.62
C PHE A 51 39.23 26.43 43.60
N ASN A 52 38.67 25.25 43.28
CA ASN A 52 37.97 24.25 44.16
C ASN A 52 36.68 24.53 44.98
N PRO A 53 35.90 23.45 45.33
CA PRO A 53 34.43 23.43 45.35
C PRO A 53 33.78 22.99 46.70
N LEU A 54 32.45 22.76 46.64
CA LEU A 54 31.50 22.09 47.60
C LEU A 54 30.86 23.04 48.65
N SER A 55 29.58 22.92 49.03
CA SER A 55 28.83 21.70 49.35
C SER A 55 27.29 21.92 49.46
N ASP A 56 26.57 20.80 49.30
CA ASP A 56 25.31 20.35 49.94
C ASP A 56 23.96 21.04 49.67
N ILE A 57 23.03 20.29 49.04
CA ILE A 57 21.89 19.61 49.71
C ILE A 57 21.19 18.61 48.77
N LYS A 58 20.96 17.40 49.28
CA LYS A 58 20.25 16.24 48.71
C LYS A 58 18.72 16.40 48.75
N VAL A 59 18.01 15.87 47.74
CA VAL A 59 16.86 14.94 47.92
C VAL A 59 16.84 13.91 46.77
N LYS A 60 16.54 12.66 47.12
CA LYS A 60 16.65 11.40 46.36
C LYS A 60 15.27 10.76 46.22
N VAL A 61 14.88 10.29 45.02
CA VAL A 61 14.09 9.04 44.76
C VAL A 61 14.32 8.67 43.27
N GLN A 62 15.30 7.83 42.91
CA GLN A 62 15.28 6.36 42.82
C GLN A 62 14.29 5.77 41.80
N SER A 63 14.81 5.57 40.58
CA SER A 63 14.25 4.80 39.47
C SER A 63 14.93 3.42 39.45
N SER A 64 14.13 2.34 39.36
CA SER A 64 14.59 1.01 38.93
C SER A 64 13.42 0.04 38.84
N PHE A 65 13.24 -0.62 37.70
CA PHE A 65 12.93 -2.06 37.64
C PHE A 65 13.49 -2.66 36.34
N MET A 66 14.60 -3.38 36.47
CA MET A 66 14.94 -4.56 35.66
C MET A 66 14.63 -5.78 36.53
N VAL A 67 14.12 -6.87 35.96
CA VAL A 67 14.14 -8.19 36.61
C VAL A 67 14.58 -9.25 35.60
N SER A 68 15.58 -10.01 36.03
CA SER A 68 16.25 -11.11 35.35
C SER A 68 15.53 -12.44 35.55
N LEU A 69 15.82 -13.37 34.64
CA LEU A 69 15.57 -14.82 34.73
C LEU A 69 16.07 -15.42 36.06
N GLY A 70 15.23 -16.25 36.70
CA GLY A 70 15.56 -17.02 37.89
C GLY A 70 15.03 -18.44 37.79
N VAL A 71 15.94 -19.40 37.95
CA VAL A 71 15.72 -20.85 38.06
C VAL A 71 15.98 -21.28 39.51
N SER A 72 15.08 -22.08 40.11
CA SER A 72 15.33 -23.13 41.13
C SER A 72 13.98 -23.83 41.44
N GLU A 73 13.78 -25.13 41.16
CA GLU A 73 13.91 -26.30 42.08
C GLU A 73 13.22 -26.11 43.44
N ARG A 74 12.50 -27.05 44.08
CA ARG A 74 12.27 -28.50 43.97
C ARG A 74 11.20 -28.87 45.04
N ALA A 75 10.39 -29.90 44.82
CA ALA A 75 9.75 -30.67 45.90
C ALA A 75 9.83 -32.16 45.56
N GLU A 76 10.42 -32.93 46.47
CA GLU A 76 10.73 -34.36 46.37
C GLU A 76 9.54 -35.24 46.76
N TYR A 77 9.44 -36.45 46.17
CA TYR A 77 9.17 -37.67 46.93
C TYR A 77 9.79 -38.91 46.25
N HIS A 78 10.35 -39.76 47.10
CA HIS A 78 11.18 -40.95 46.84
C HIS A 78 10.49 -42.15 46.18
N GLY A 79 11.26 -43.02 45.50
CA GLY A 79 10.85 -44.43 45.30
C GLY A 79 11.65 -45.34 44.35
N LYS A 80 12.93 -45.61 44.63
CA LYS A 80 13.71 -46.87 44.41
C LYS A 80 13.65 -47.66 43.07
N ASN A 81 14.81 -47.69 42.41
CA ASN A 81 15.60 -48.81 41.85
C ASN A 81 14.93 -50.07 41.22
N HIS A 82 15.37 -50.47 40.01
CA HIS A 82 16.34 -51.56 39.73
C HIS A 82 16.35 -52.00 38.25
N SER A 83 17.54 -52.36 37.78
CA SER A 83 17.89 -52.96 36.49
C SER A 83 17.31 -54.37 36.29
N ARG A 84 17.05 -54.76 35.03
CA ARG A 84 17.71 -55.89 34.29
C ARG A 84 16.73 -56.72 33.44
N THR A 85 17.25 -57.12 32.26
CA THR A 85 16.99 -58.37 31.50
C THR A 85 15.91 -58.41 30.39
N PHE A 86 16.39 -58.56 29.15
CA PHE A 86 15.78 -59.20 27.95
C PHE A 86 15.37 -60.67 28.24
N PRO A 87 14.53 -61.40 27.45
CA PRO A 87 14.87 -61.78 26.05
C PRO A 87 13.75 -62.18 25.04
N HIS A 88 14.21 -62.33 23.78
CA HIS A 88 13.73 -63.20 22.68
C HIS A 88 12.35 -62.94 22.06
N GLY A 89 12.08 -63.12 20.76
CA GLY A 89 12.74 -63.62 19.54
C GLY A 89 11.80 -63.26 18.36
N ASN A 90 12.01 -63.49 17.06
CA ASN A 90 12.82 -64.45 16.35
C ASN A 90 12.88 -64.04 14.85
N ASN A 91 14.09 -64.11 14.28
CA ASN A 91 14.55 -64.45 12.92
C ASN A 91 13.60 -64.51 11.71
N HIS A 92 14.10 -64.01 10.57
CA HIS A 92 14.42 -64.70 9.30
C HIS A 92 15.06 -63.65 8.34
N SER A 93 16.07 -63.83 7.49
CA SER A 93 17.22 -64.74 7.31
C SER A 93 18.08 -64.12 6.19
N PHE A 94 19.40 -64.23 6.27
CA PHE A 94 20.40 -63.67 5.34
C PHE A 94 20.54 -64.46 4.02
N SER A 95 20.93 -63.77 2.93
CA SER A 95 21.88 -64.30 1.94
C SER A 95 22.68 -63.17 1.29
N THR A 96 23.95 -63.47 1.02
CA THR A 96 25.09 -62.60 0.73
C THR A 96 25.40 -62.57 -0.78
N MET A 97 25.91 -61.45 -1.31
CA MET A 97 27.11 -61.32 -2.18
C MET A 97 27.14 -59.96 -2.94
N HIS A 98 28.29 -59.27 -2.85
CA HIS A 98 28.73 -58.00 -3.46
C HIS A 98 28.81 -58.00 -5.02
N PRO A 99 29.31 -56.95 -5.74
CA PRO A 99 29.30 -55.47 -5.56
C PRO A 99 29.03 -54.68 -6.89
N ARG A 100 28.58 -53.41 -6.85
CA ARG A 100 29.10 -52.35 -7.77
C ARG A 100 28.60 -50.93 -7.44
N ASN A 101 29.57 -50.04 -7.21
CA ASN A 101 29.61 -48.61 -7.54
C ASN A 101 28.36 -47.74 -7.28
N LYS A 102 28.47 -46.82 -6.30
CA LYS A 102 28.53 -45.35 -6.52
C LYS A 102 28.66 -44.61 -5.17
N MET A 103 29.56 -43.63 -5.15
CA MET A 103 29.86 -42.73 -4.02
C MET A 103 28.59 -41.91 -3.64
N PRO A 104 28.26 -41.72 -2.35
CA PRO A 104 27.09 -40.94 -1.97
C PRO A 104 27.39 -39.44 -2.08
N TYR A 105 26.63 -38.77 -2.93
CA TYR A 105 26.53 -37.31 -2.93
C TYR A 105 25.83 -36.89 -1.64
N ILE A 106 26.52 -36.14 -0.78
CA ILE A 106 25.89 -35.45 0.35
C ILE A 106 25.04 -34.33 -0.26
N GLN A 107 23.76 -34.59 -0.48
CA GLN A 107 22.79 -33.53 -0.69
C GLN A 107 22.48 -32.93 0.68
N ASN A 108 23.17 -31.85 1.01
CA ASN A 108 22.69 -30.88 1.98
C ASN A 108 21.35 -30.35 1.47
N LEU A 109 20.25 -30.92 1.98
CA LEU A 109 18.96 -30.26 1.98
C LEU A 109 19.10 -29.04 2.88
N SER A 110 19.47 -27.91 2.27
CA SER A 110 19.14 -26.62 2.83
C SER A 110 17.62 -26.56 2.82
N SER A 111 17.01 -26.67 4.00
CA SER A 111 15.62 -26.32 4.20
C SER A 111 15.47 -24.86 3.78
N LEU A 112 14.86 -24.63 2.62
CA LEU A 112 14.38 -23.30 2.24
C LEU A 112 13.52 -22.81 3.42
N PRO A 113 13.72 -21.58 3.92
CA PRO A 113 12.80 -21.03 4.89
C PRO A 113 11.42 -21.03 4.24
N THR A 114 10.48 -21.75 4.82
CA THR A 114 9.07 -21.73 4.43
C THR A 114 8.60 -20.28 4.55
N ARG A 115 8.44 -19.60 3.41
CA ARG A 115 7.95 -18.22 3.33
C ARG A 115 6.65 -18.15 4.14
N THR A 116 6.63 -17.30 5.17
CA THR A 116 5.52 -17.18 6.12
C THR A 116 4.28 -16.68 5.38
N GLU A 117 3.17 -17.43 5.44
CA GLU A 117 1.90 -16.97 4.86
C GLU A 117 1.45 -15.70 5.59
N LEU A 118 1.29 -14.59 4.87
CA LEU A 118 0.83 -13.34 5.45
C LEU A 118 -0.68 -13.42 5.63
N ARG A 119 -1.14 -13.60 6.87
CA ARG A 119 -2.54 -13.85 7.22
C ARG A 119 -3.01 -12.92 8.33
N THR A 120 -4.27 -12.50 8.23
CA THR A 120 -4.98 -11.73 9.26
C THR A 120 -6.39 -12.30 9.47
N THR A 121 -6.91 -12.19 10.68
CA THR A 121 -8.25 -12.69 11.07
C THR A 121 -8.99 -11.69 11.93
N GLY A 122 -10.32 -11.75 11.94
CA GLY A 122 -11.18 -10.94 12.78
C GLY A 122 -12.56 -11.55 12.94
N VAL A 123 -13.24 -11.26 14.05
CA VAL A 123 -14.61 -11.72 14.31
C VAL A 123 -15.58 -10.59 14.02
N PHE A 124 -16.56 -10.84 13.15
CA PHE A 124 -17.52 -9.84 12.69
C PHE A 124 -18.96 -10.34 12.93
N GLY A 125 -19.83 -9.44 13.39
CA GLY A 125 -21.28 -9.68 13.52
C GLY A 125 -22.08 -8.86 12.51
N HIS A 126 -23.37 -8.67 12.77
CA HIS A 126 -24.27 -7.94 11.86
C HIS A 126 -23.93 -6.47 11.63
N LEU A 127 -23.22 -5.84 12.57
CA LEU A 127 -22.70 -4.48 12.38
C LEU A 127 -21.60 -4.42 11.31
N GLY A 128 -21.10 -5.57 10.85
CA GLY A 128 -20.00 -5.66 9.91
C GLY A 128 -18.69 -5.16 10.51
N GLY A 129 -17.76 -4.82 9.63
CA GLY A 129 -16.47 -4.29 10.00
C GLY A 129 -15.46 -4.32 8.85
N ARG A 130 -14.20 -4.04 9.18
CA ARG A 130 -13.10 -3.98 8.23
C ARG A 130 -11.95 -4.82 8.73
N LEU A 131 -11.40 -5.66 7.85
CA LEU A 131 -10.17 -6.41 8.06
C LEU A 131 -9.09 -5.81 7.16
N VAL A 132 -8.07 -5.21 7.75
CA VAL A 132 -6.93 -4.59 7.05
C VAL A 132 -5.70 -5.46 7.28
N MET A 133 -4.94 -5.68 6.22
CA MET A 133 -3.60 -6.23 6.33
C MET A 133 -2.59 -5.09 6.29
N PRO A 134 -1.92 -4.78 7.42
CA PRO A 134 -1.05 -3.63 7.49
C PRO A 134 0.05 -3.67 6.44
N ASN A 135 0.34 -2.52 5.83
CA ASN A 135 1.46 -2.30 4.91
C ASN A 135 1.39 -3.04 3.56
N THR A 136 0.29 -3.77 3.29
CA THR A 136 0.13 -4.48 2.02
C THR A 136 -0.78 -3.78 1.02
N GLY A 137 -1.63 -2.86 1.48
CA GLY A 137 -2.68 -2.25 0.67
C GLY A 137 -3.90 -3.15 0.45
N VAL A 138 -3.94 -4.33 1.09
CA VAL A 138 -5.07 -5.26 1.00
C VAL A 138 -6.01 -5.09 2.18
N SER A 139 -7.30 -4.98 1.91
CA SER A 139 -8.33 -4.89 2.95
C SER A 139 -9.65 -5.49 2.50
N LEU A 140 -10.46 -5.93 3.46
CA LEU A 140 -11.79 -6.48 3.27
C LEU A 140 -12.79 -5.69 4.13
N LEU A 141 -13.82 -5.14 3.51
CA LEU A 141 -14.92 -4.45 4.17
C LEU A 141 -16.17 -5.33 4.15
N ILE A 142 -16.63 -5.71 5.32
CA ILE A 142 -17.89 -6.44 5.55
C ILE A 142 -18.98 -5.41 5.88
N PRO A 143 -19.97 -5.20 5.00
CA PRO A 143 -21.01 -4.21 5.23
C PRO A 143 -21.90 -4.52 6.43
N HIS A 144 -22.54 -3.49 6.98
CA HIS A 144 -23.65 -3.70 7.91
C HIS A 144 -24.75 -4.53 7.24
N GLY A 145 -25.26 -5.54 7.97
CA GLY A 145 -26.33 -6.42 7.51
C GLY A 145 -25.86 -7.58 6.62
N ALA A 146 -24.57 -7.67 6.27
CA ALA A 146 -24.04 -8.79 5.48
C ALA A 146 -24.05 -10.11 6.27
N ILE A 147 -23.97 -10.02 7.60
CA ILE A 147 -24.06 -11.14 8.56
C ILE A 147 -25.40 -10.99 9.33
N PRO A 148 -26.17 -12.07 9.55
CA PRO A 148 -27.40 -12.03 10.35
C PRO A 148 -27.18 -11.57 11.80
N GLU A 149 -28.18 -10.90 12.41
CA GLU A 149 -28.09 -10.29 13.76
C GLU A 149 -27.62 -11.23 14.87
N GLU A 150 -28.06 -12.48 14.82
CA GLU A 150 -27.78 -13.51 15.82
C GLU A 150 -26.42 -14.22 15.61
N ASN A 151 -25.71 -13.89 14.53
CA ASN A 151 -24.51 -14.61 14.12
C ASN A 151 -23.26 -13.73 14.21
N SER A 152 -22.14 -14.37 14.52
CA SER A 152 -20.80 -13.81 14.37
C SER A 152 -19.91 -14.81 13.66
N TRP A 153 -19.09 -14.34 12.74
CA TRP A 153 -18.18 -15.18 11.96
C TRP A 153 -16.74 -14.72 12.13
N GLU A 154 -15.84 -15.68 12.29
CA GLU A 154 -14.41 -15.44 12.13
C GLU A 154 -14.09 -15.41 10.64
N ILE A 155 -13.71 -14.23 10.14
CA ILE A 155 -13.33 -13.98 8.76
C ILE A 155 -11.82 -13.81 8.71
N TYR A 156 -11.19 -14.42 7.71
CA TYR A 156 -9.76 -14.31 7.49
C TYR A 156 -9.42 -13.83 6.10
N MET A 157 -8.22 -13.29 5.97
CA MET A 157 -7.62 -12.90 4.71
C MET A 157 -6.13 -13.27 4.71
N SER A 158 -5.62 -13.81 3.61
CA SER A 158 -4.20 -14.08 3.42
C SER A 158 -3.72 -13.67 2.02
N ILE A 159 -2.42 -13.38 1.91
CA ILE A 159 -1.74 -13.17 0.63
C ILE A 159 -0.87 -14.39 0.37
N ASN A 160 -1.08 -15.05 -0.75
CA ASN A 160 -0.26 -16.19 -1.14
C ASN A 160 1.09 -15.69 -1.66
N GLN A 161 2.14 -15.86 -0.85
CA GLN A 161 3.53 -15.51 -1.19
C GLN A 161 4.30 -16.70 -1.81
N GLY A 162 3.63 -17.82 -2.08
CA GLY A 162 4.23 -19.02 -2.68
C GLY A 162 4.55 -18.88 -4.17
N GLU A 163 4.93 -19.97 -4.83
CA GLU A 163 4.96 -19.99 -6.30
C GLU A 163 3.57 -19.63 -6.84
N PRO A 164 3.45 -18.69 -7.80
CA PRO A 164 2.15 -18.30 -8.32
C PRO A 164 1.44 -19.52 -8.90
N SER A 165 0.21 -19.73 -8.46
CA SER A 165 -0.60 -20.85 -8.94
C SER A 165 -1.20 -20.57 -10.32
N LEU A 166 -1.22 -19.29 -10.72
CA LEU A 166 -1.47 -18.83 -12.08
C LEU A 166 -0.26 -19.14 -12.98
N GLN A 167 -0.35 -20.21 -13.75
CA GLN A 167 0.43 -20.30 -14.98
C GLN A 167 -0.15 -19.28 -15.95
N SER A 168 0.64 -18.26 -16.29
CA SER A 168 0.38 -17.34 -17.39
C SER A 168 0.23 -18.18 -18.66
N ASP A 169 -1.01 -18.38 -19.09
CA ASP A 169 -1.34 -19.03 -20.36
C ASP A 169 -1.37 -17.91 -21.41
N GLY A 170 -0.48 -17.96 -22.39
CA GLY A 170 -0.36 -16.93 -23.43
C GLY A 170 0.31 -15.62 -22.98
N SER A 171 -0.34 -14.49 -23.31
CA SER A 171 0.10 -13.09 -23.16
C SER A 171 -0.23 -12.47 -21.80
N GLU A 172 -1.01 -13.16 -20.97
CA GLU A 172 -1.59 -12.63 -19.75
C GLU A 172 -0.57 -12.52 -18.61
N VAL A 173 -0.62 -11.43 -17.86
CA VAL A 173 0.30 -11.17 -16.73
C VAL A 173 -0.47 -10.88 -15.45
N LEU A 174 0.06 -11.38 -14.34
CA LEU A 174 -0.46 -11.08 -13.01
C LEU A 174 -0.16 -9.61 -12.65
N LEU A 175 -1.20 -8.85 -12.28
CA LEU A 175 -1.12 -7.42 -11.98
C LEU A 175 -1.25 -7.12 -10.48
N SER A 176 -1.72 -8.07 -9.68
CA SER A 176 -1.96 -7.93 -8.24
C SER A 176 -1.44 -9.15 -7.46
N PRO A 177 -1.31 -9.08 -6.12
CA PRO A 177 -1.15 -10.29 -5.30
C PRO A 177 -2.35 -11.23 -5.44
N GLU A 178 -2.12 -12.52 -5.20
CA GLU A 178 -3.18 -13.51 -4.99
C GLU A 178 -3.70 -13.38 -3.56
N VAL A 179 -4.95 -12.96 -3.40
CA VAL A 179 -5.58 -12.72 -2.09
C VAL A 179 -6.66 -13.76 -1.82
N THR A 180 -6.52 -14.49 -0.72
CA THR A 180 -7.53 -15.43 -0.23
C THR A 180 -8.33 -14.76 0.89
N CYS A 181 -9.65 -14.78 0.79
CA CYS A 181 -10.56 -14.39 1.86
C CYS A 181 -11.54 -15.54 2.16
N GLY A 182 -11.93 -15.71 3.42
CA GLY A 182 -12.77 -16.82 3.87
C GLY A 182 -13.46 -16.54 5.20
N PRO A 183 -14.36 -17.43 5.64
CA PRO A 183 -14.46 -18.84 5.24
C PRO A 183 -15.29 -19.08 3.95
N PRO A 184 -15.01 -20.14 3.17
CA PRO A 184 -15.67 -20.41 1.89
C PRO A 184 -17.16 -20.79 2.02
N ASP A 185 -17.56 -21.33 3.17
CA ASP A 185 -18.92 -21.83 3.41
C ASP A 185 -19.89 -20.72 3.87
N MET A 186 -19.39 -19.50 4.08
CA MET A 186 -20.22 -18.38 4.51
C MET A 186 -20.90 -17.72 3.31
N ILE A 187 -22.22 -17.61 3.38
CA ILE A 187 -23.04 -16.88 2.43
C ILE A 187 -23.31 -15.49 2.99
N VAL A 188 -23.06 -14.46 2.20
CA VAL A 188 -23.39 -13.07 2.54
C VAL A 188 -24.67 -12.64 1.82
N THR A 189 -25.51 -11.87 2.50
CA THR A 189 -26.75 -11.29 1.93
C THR A 189 -26.51 -9.99 1.18
N THR A 190 -25.36 -9.35 1.44
CA THR A 190 -24.94 -8.08 0.85
C THR A 190 -23.49 -8.25 0.37
N PRO A 191 -23.14 -7.82 -0.86
CA PRO A 191 -21.77 -7.95 -1.37
C PRO A 191 -20.77 -7.24 -0.45
N PHE A 192 -19.69 -7.93 -0.12
CA PHE A 192 -18.56 -7.33 0.59
C PHE A 192 -17.56 -6.72 -0.38
N ALA A 193 -16.75 -5.77 0.09
CA ALA A 193 -15.75 -5.10 -0.76
C ALA A 193 -14.34 -5.58 -0.42
N LEU A 194 -13.66 -6.18 -1.40
CA LEU A 194 -12.24 -6.55 -1.33
C LEU A 194 -11.41 -5.51 -2.08
N THR A 195 -10.42 -4.93 -1.41
CA THR A 195 -9.45 -4.02 -2.02
C THR A 195 -8.14 -4.73 -2.27
N ILE A 196 -7.66 -4.70 -3.52
CA ILE A 196 -6.43 -5.36 -3.95
C ILE A 196 -5.56 -4.33 -4.68
N PRO A 197 -4.29 -4.10 -4.26
CA PRO A 197 -3.38 -3.21 -4.99
C PRO A 197 -2.98 -3.83 -6.33
N HIS A 198 -2.70 -3.01 -7.34
CA HIS A 198 -2.16 -3.49 -8.61
C HIS A 198 -1.06 -2.58 -9.15
N CYS A 199 -0.33 -3.08 -10.15
CA CYS A 199 0.74 -2.34 -10.81
C CYS A 199 0.46 -1.94 -12.26
N ALA A 200 -0.76 -2.09 -12.79
CA ALA A 200 -1.09 -1.58 -14.12
C ALA A 200 -1.27 -0.06 -14.14
N ASP A 201 -0.76 0.60 -15.18
CA ASP A 201 -1.20 1.93 -15.57
C ASP A 201 -2.49 1.80 -16.39
N VAL A 202 -3.61 2.18 -15.77
CA VAL A 202 -4.95 1.78 -16.20
C VAL A 202 -5.36 2.52 -17.46
N SER A 203 -5.51 1.79 -18.57
CA SER A 203 -6.04 2.31 -19.83
C SER A 203 -6.74 1.21 -20.62
N SER A 204 -8.02 1.42 -20.95
CA SER A 204 -8.83 0.54 -21.80
C SER A 204 -8.29 0.41 -23.23
N GLU A 205 -7.45 1.35 -23.67
CA GLU A 205 -6.83 1.28 -24.99
C GLU A 205 -5.64 0.32 -25.04
N HIS A 206 -5.08 -0.03 -23.88
CA HIS A 206 -3.80 -0.73 -23.80
C HIS A 206 -3.84 -1.99 -22.96
N TRP A 207 -4.81 -2.11 -22.05
CA TRP A 207 -4.96 -3.24 -21.14
C TRP A 207 -6.37 -3.82 -21.22
N ASN A 208 -6.45 -5.14 -21.32
CA ASN A 208 -7.65 -5.89 -20.99
C ASN A 208 -7.43 -6.52 -19.61
N ILE A 209 -8.13 -6.05 -18.58
CA ILE A 209 -7.91 -6.44 -17.19
C ILE A 209 -9.04 -7.34 -16.73
N HIS A 210 -8.68 -8.47 -16.13
CA HIS A 210 -9.61 -9.48 -15.68
C HIS A 210 -9.44 -9.74 -14.18
N LEU A 211 -10.56 -9.99 -13.51
CA LEU A 211 -10.60 -10.59 -12.19
C LEU A 211 -10.72 -12.12 -12.35
N LYS A 212 -9.75 -12.84 -11.80
CA LYS A 212 -9.79 -14.30 -11.74
C LYS A 212 -10.06 -14.79 -10.33
N LYS A 213 -10.81 -15.90 -10.23
CA LYS A 213 -11.05 -16.64 -9.00
C LYS A 213 -10.46 -18.04 -9.11
N ARG A 214 -9.82 -18.50 -8.04
CA ARG A 214 -9.35 -19.87 -7.93
C ARG A 214 -10.49 -20.78 -7.46
N THR A 215 -10.77 -21.81 -8.25
CA THR A 215 -11.73 -22.86 -7.94
C THR A 215 -11.20 -23.80 -6.84
N GLN A 216 -12.10 -24.61 -6.27
CA GLN A 216 -11.73 -25.67 -5.31
C GLN A 216 -10.77 -26.71 -5.90
N GLN A 217 -10.80 -26.91 -7.22
CA GLN A 217 -9.88 -27.81 -7.94
C GLN A 217 -8.49 -27.17 -8.15
N GLY A 218 -8.29 -25.93 -7.70
CA GLY A 218 -7.05 -25.18 -7.84
C GLY A 218 -6.86 -24.51 -9.20
N LYS A 219 -7.83 -24.64 -10.12
CA LYS A 219 -7.84 -23.98 -11.44
C LYS A 219 -8.32 -22.54 -11.32
N TRP A 220 -7.74 -21.64 -12.11
CA TRP A 220 -8.18 -20.26 -12.22
C TRP A 220 -9.24 -20.09 -13.30
N GLU A 221 -10.30 -19.36 -12.96
CA GLU A 221 -11.40 -19.03 -13.85
C GLU A 221 -11.61 -17.53 -13.86
N GLU A 222 -11.92 -17.00 -15.04
CA GLU A 222 -12.30 -15.60 -15.19
C GLU A 222 -13.69 -15.39 -14.60
N VAL A 223 -13.79 -14.44 -13.68
CA VAL A 223 -15.06 -14.05 -13.07
C VAL A 223 -15.65 -12.84 -13.80
N MET A 224 -14.77 -11.94 -14.26
CA MET A 224 -15.14 -10.68 -14.87
C MET A 224 -13.97 -10.10 -15.67
N SER A 225 -14.24 -9.57 -16.85
CA SER A 225 -13.44 -8.50 -17.45
C SER A 225 -13.92 -7.14 -16.94
N VAL A 226 -13.00 -6.24 -16.59
CA VAL A 226 -13.31 -4.89 -16.07
C VAL A 226 -14.11 -4.06 -17.10
N GLU A 227 -14.07 -4.44 -18.38
CA GLU A 227 -14.80 -3.76 -19.45
C GLU A 227 -16.20 -4.33 -19.68
N ASP A 228 -16.48 -5.55 -19.22
CA ASP A 228 -17.74 -6.24 -19.48
C ASP A 228 -18.80 -5.95 -18.40
N GLU A 229 -20.07 -5.97 -18.82
CA GLU A 229 -21.19 -5.93 -17.88
C GLU A 229 -21.42 -7.32 -17.27
N SER A 230 -21.35 -7.40 -15.93
CA SER A 230 -21.59 -8.63 -15.17
C SER A 230 -22.47 -8.33 -13.97
N THR A 231 -23.38 -9.25 -13.66
CA THR A 231 -24.27 -9.16 -12.50
C THR A 231 -23.75 -9.91 -11.27
N SER A 232 -22.64 -10.65 -11.39
CA SER A 232 -22.12 -11.54 -10.33
C SER A 232 -21.09 -10.90 -9.41
N CYS A 233 -20.48 -9.79 -9.83
CA CYS A 233 -19.56 -8.98 -9.04
C CYS A 233 -19.45 -7.60 -9.69
N TYR A 234 -18.67 -6.70 -9.10
CA TYR A 234 -18.31 -5.42 -9.72
C TYR A 234 -16.88 -5.03 -9.38
N CYS A 235 -16.10 -4.58 -10.36
CA CYS A 235 -14.74 -4.09 -10.18
C CYS A 235 -14.66 -2.58 -10.44
N LEU A 236 -14.21 -1.82 -9.45
CA LEU A 236 -13.80 -0.44 -9.64
C LEU A 236 -12.28 -0.35 -9.64
N LEU A 237 -11.73 0.00 -10.78
CA LEU A 237 -10.29 0.09 -10.98
C LEU A 237 -9.81 1.54 -10.82
N ASP A 238 -9.20 1.84 -9.67
CA ASP A 238 -8.51 3.11 -9.39
C ASP A 238 -7.03 3.01 -9.85
N PRO A 239 -6.23 4.10 -9.83
CA PRO A 239 -4.87 4.06 -10.40
C PRO A 239 -3.88 3.09 -9.73
N PHE A 240 -4.07 2.73 -8.46
CA PHE A 240 -3.14 1.89 -7.70
C PHE A 240 -3.80 0.70 -6.98
N ALA A 241 -5.13 0.60 -7.06
CA ALA A 241 -5.90 -0.43 -6.38
C ALA A 241 -7.21 -0.69 -7.12
N CYS A 242 -7.71 -1.91 -6.97
CA CYS A 242 -9.02 -2.31 -7.43
C CYS A 242 -9.91 -2.65 -6.23
N HIS A 243 -11.13 -2.11 -6.25
CA HIS A 243 -12.15 -2.37 -5.25
C HIS A 243 -13.22 -3.27 -5.87
N VAL A 244 -13.30 -4.49 -5.37
CA VAL A 244 -14.14 -5.55 -5.93
C VAL A 244 -15.29 -5.85 -4.99
N LEU A 245 -16.53 -5.74 -5.47
CA LEU A 245 -17.73 -6.19 -4.78
C LEU A 245 -17.98 -7.66 -5.09
N LEU A 246 -18.05 -8.49 -4.04
CA LEU A 246 -18.10 -9.95 -4.14
C LEU A 246 -19.22 -10.52 -3.28
N ASP A 247 -19.90 -11.54 -3.82
CA ASP A 247 -20.97 -12.27 -3.14
C ASP A 247 -20.50 -13.59 -2.49
N SER A 248 -19.26 -14.00 -2.77
CA SER A 248 -18.70 -15.25 -2.24
C SER A 248 -17.23 -15.10 -1.89
N PHE A 249 -16.80 -15.81 -0.86
CA PHE A 249 -15.39 -15.90 -0.48
C PHE A 249 -14.60 -16.79 -1.45
N GLY A 250 -13.28 -16.67 -1.39
CA GLY A 250 -12.37 -17.42 -2.26
C GLY A 250 -11.02 -16.75 -2.42
N THR A 251 -10.26 -17.23 -3.41
CA THR A 251 -8.96 -16.65 -3.78
C THR A 251 -9.11 -15.89 -5.08
N TYR A 252 -8.68 -14.63 -5.09
CA TYR A 252 -8.86 -13.68 -6.17
C TYR A 252 -7.52 -13.05 -6.56
N ALA A 253 -7.39 -12.72 -7.85
CA ALA A 253 -6.26 -11.98 -8.37
C ALA A 253 -6.67 -11.21 -9.63
N LEU A 254 -6.00 -10.09 -9.89
CA LEU A 254 -6.10 -9.36 -11.14
C LEU A 254 -5.03 -9.81 -12.11
N THR A 255 -5.46 -10.08 -13.32
CA THR A 255 -4.60 -10.36 -14.45
C THR A 255 -4.87 -9.36 -15.57
N GLY A 256 -3.89 -9.17 -16.45
CA GLY A 256 -3.99 -8.25 -17.56
C GLY A 256 -3.38 -8.83 -18.82
N GLU A 257 -4.11 -8.74 -19.92
CA GLU A 257 -3.60 -8.98 -21.25
C GLU A 257 -3.26 -7.63 -21.92
N PRO A 258 -2.02 -7.42 -22.38
CA PRO A 258 -1.67 -6.20 -23.10
C PRO A 258 -2.29 -6.22 -24.50
N ILE A 259 -3.11 -5.22 -24.82
CA ILE A 259 -3.71 -5.03 -26.15
C ILE A 259 -2.69 -4.41 -27.12
N THR A 260 -1.79 -3.57 -26.60
CA THR A 260 -0.77 -2.86 -27.38
C THR A 260 0.57 -2.84 -26.67
N ASP A 261 1.65 -2.56 -27.42
CA ASP A 261 3.00 -2.34 -26.88
C ASP A 261 3.11 -1.07 -25.99
N CYS A 262 2.05 -0.27 -25.93
CA CYS A 262 1.93 0.89 -25.04
C CYS A 262 1.40 0.53 -23.65
N ALA A 263 1.01 -0.73 -23.41
CA ALA A 263 0.64 -1.21 -22.08
C ALA A 263 1.78 -0.96 -21.08
N VAL A 264 1.48 -0.40 -19.91
CA VAL A 264 2.50 -0.04 -18.92
C VAL A 264 2.24 -0.76 -17.59
N LYS A 265 3.29 -1.38 -17.06
CA LYS A 265 3.40 -1.76 -15.65
C LYS A 265 4.18 -0.69 -14.90
N GLN A 266 3.64 -0.26 -13.77
CA GLN A 266 4.26 0.62 -12.80
C GLN A 266 5.17 -0.20 -11.89
N LEU A 267 6.48 0.10 -11.92
CA LEU A 267 7.47 -0.52 -11.06
C LEU A 267 7.95 0.46 -10.00
N LYS A 268 8.21 -0.04 -8.79
CA LYS A 268 8.88 0.70 -7.73
C LYS A 268 10.35 0.31 -7.69
N VAL A 269 11.21 1.30 -7.88
CA VAL A 269 12.66 1.13 -7.93
C VAL A 269 13.27 1.61 -6.63
N ALA A 270 14.08 0.78 -5.98
CA ALA A 270 14.72 1.11 -4.71
C ALA A 270 16.16 0.61 -4.67
N VAL A 271 17.02 1.31 -3.92
CA VAL A 271 18.44 0.97 -3.81
C VAL A 271 18.78 0.76 -2.35
N PHE A 272 19.25 -0.45 -2.05
CA PHE A 272 19.75 -0.82 -0.74
C PHE A 272 21.28 -0.96 -0.79
N GLY A 273 21.93 -0.60 0.31
CA GLY A 273 23.36 -0.75 0.51
C GLY A 273 23.65 -1.52 1.77
N CYS A 274 24.64 -2.39 1.74
CA CYS A 274 25.17 -3.02 2.94
C CYS A 274 26.69 -3.17 2.87
N MET A 275 27.34 -3.12 4.02
CA MET A 275 28.73 -3.57 4.13
C MET A 275 28.78 -5.09 4.01
N SER A 276 29.80 -5.62 3.33
CA SER A 276 30.08 -7.06 3.31
C SER A 276 30.84 -7.48 4.57
N CYS A 277 30.96 -8.79 4.80
CA CYS A 277 31.83 -9.34 5.85
C CYS A 277 33.30 -8.90 5.69
N ASN A 278 33.74 -8.65 4.45
CA ASN A 278 34.99 -7.97 4.17
C ASN A 278 34.81 -6.48 4.41
N SER A 279 35.60 -5.90 5.32
CA SER A 279 35.45 -4.51 5.72
C SER A 279 35.61 -3.49 4.59
N LEU A 280 36.20 -3.83 3.43
CA LEU A 280 36.40 -2.91 2.30
C LEU A 280 35.33 -2.99 1.21
N ASP A 281 34.53 -4.06 1.19
CA ASP A 281 33.54 -4.32 0.15
C ASP A 281 32.16 -3.79 0.56
N TYR A 282 31.50 -3.07 -0.35
CA TYR A 282 30.18 -2.48 -0.18
C TYR A 282 29.27 -2.98 -1.31
N ASN A 283 28.13 -3.57 -0.97
CA ASN A 283 27.18 -4.08 -1.96
C ASN A 283 26.02 -3.11 -2.12
N LEU A 284 25.76 -2.74 -3.37
CA LEU A 284 24.53 -2.06 -3.79
C LEU A 284 23.58 -3.10 -4.38
N ARG A 285 22.34 -3.13 -3.91
CA ARG A 285 21.26 -3.95 -4.48
C ARG A 285 20.15 -3.04 -4.97
N VAL A 286 19.94 -3.05 -6.28
CA VAL A 286 18.92 -2.24 -6.95
C VAL A 286 17.72 -3.13 -7.24
N TYR A 287 16.61 -2.88 -6.58
CA TYR A 287 15.35 -3.60 -6.74
C TYR A 287 14.44 -2.90 -7.73
N CYS A 288 13.74 -3.69 -8.54
CA CYS A 288 12.68 -3.25 -9.45
C CYS A 288 11.50 -4.18 -9.24
N VAL A 289 10.55 -3.78 -8.39
CA VAL A 289 9.38 -4.61 -8.03
C VAL A 289 8.10 -3.99 -8.55
N ASP A 290 7.03 -4.76 -8.65
CA ASP A 290 5.69 -4.21 -8.93
C ASP A 290 5.35 -3.10 -7.93
N ASN A 291 4.75 -2.00 -8.39
CA ASN A 291 4.36 -0.88 -7.55
C ASN A 291 3.14 -1.22 -6.68
N THR A 292 3.28 -2.19 -5.79
CA THR A 292 2.29 -2.58 -4.80
C THR A 292 2.93 -2.53 -3.40
N PRO A 293 2.20 -2.11 -2.35
CA PRO A 293 2.79 -2.01 -1.01
C PRO A 293 3.29 -3.38 -0.49
N CYS A 294 2.56 -4.47 -0.77
CA CYS A 294 2.97 -5.82 -0.39
C CYS A 294 4.29 -6.26 -1.01
N ALA A 295 4.52 -6.00 -2.30
CA ALA A 295 5.76 -6.39 -2.98
C ALA A 295 6.97 -5.63 -2.43
N PHE A 296 6.79 -4.35 -2.12
CA PHE A 296 7.86 -3.54 -1.54
C PHE A 296 8.14 -3.88 -0.07
N GLN A 297 7.10 -4.17 0.71
CA GLN A 297 7.23 -4.59 2.11
C GLN A 297 8.07 -5.86 2.25
N GLU A 298 7.91 -6.80 1.33
CA GLU A 298 8.72 -8.01 1.27
C GLU A 298 10.20 -7.69 1.06
N VAL A 299 10.54 -6.85 0.09
CA VAL A 299 11.93 -6.41 -0.16
C VAL A 299 12.53 -5.76 1.07
N VAL A 300 11.80 -4.84 1.71
CA VAL A 300 12.28 -4.16 2.93
C VAL A 300 12.53 -5.16 4.06
N SER A 301 11.67 -6.17 4.19
CA SER A 301 11.83 -7.21 5.21
C SER A 301 13.06 -8.07 4.90
N ASP A 302 13.24 -8.52 3.67
CA ASP A 302 14.39 -9.33 3.24
C ASP A 302 15.72 -8.58 3.40
N GLU A 303 15.75 -7.29 3.02
CA GLU A 303 16.93 -6.44 3.17
C GLU A 303 17.28 -6.21 4.64
N ARG A 304 16.28 -6.02 5.50
CA ARG A 304 16.52 -5.89 6.95
C ARG A 304 17.19 -7.12 7.54
N HIS A 305 16.81 -8.33 7.11
CA HIS A 305 17.47 -9.57 7.53
C HIS A 305 18.91 -9.67 7.01
N GLN A 306 19.21 -9.06 5.86
CA GLN A 306 20.54 -9.03 5.24
C GLN A 306 21.40 -7.82 5.68
N GLY A 307 20.93 -7.00 6.63
CA GLY A 307 21.62 -5.79 7.08
C GLY A 307 21.66 -4.67 6.03
N GLY A 308 20.75 -4.72 5.05
CA GLY A 308 20.57 -3.70 4.04
C GLY A 308 19.92 -2.44 4.57
N GLN A 309 20.44 -1.31 4.12
CA GLN A 309 19.90 0.01 4.40
C GLN A 309 19.45 0.66 3.10
N LEU A 310 18.25 1.25 3.11
CA LEU A 310 17.79 2.03 1.97
C LEU A 310 18.62 3.31 1.82
N LEU A 311 19.13 3.56 0.63
CA LEU A 311 20.06 4.66 0.37
C LEU A 311 19.40 5.94 -0.15
N GLU A 312 18.22 5.82 -0.76
CA GLU A 312 17.45 6.91 -1.36
C GLU A 312 15.95 6.54 -1.39
N GLU A 313 15.09 7.56 -1.50
CA GLU A 313 13.65 7.37 -1.69
C GLU A 313 13.36 6.57 -2.99
N PRO A 314 12.53 5.51 -2.92
CA PRO A 314 12.14 4.73 -4.08
C PRO A 314 11.38 5.58 -5.09
N LYS A 315 11.63 5.32 -6.38
CA LYS A 315 11.02 6.06 -7.48
C LYS A 315 10.15 5.17 -8.34
N LEU A 316 9.11 5.77 -8.92
CA LEU A 316 8.21 5.11 -9.86
C LEU A 316 8.85 5.04 -11.25
N LEU A 317 8.85 3.86 -11.86
CA LEU A 317 9.30 3.63 -13.23
C LEU A 317 8.16 3.01 -14.04
N HIS A 318 7.79 3.65 -15.14
CA HIS A 318 6.82 3.13 -16.10
C HIS A 318 7.52 2.18 -17.09
N PHE A 319 7.25 0.88 -16.96
CA PHE A 319 7.82 -0.17 -17.80
C PHE A 319 6.80 -0.59 -18.86
N LYS A 320 7.12 -0.35 -20.14
CA LYS A 320 6.24 -0.61 -21.29
C LYS A 320 6.29 -2.07 -21.73
N GLY A 321 5.17 -2.57 -22.24
CA GLY A 321 5.00 -3.87 -22.88
C GLY A 321 5.67 -4.00 -24.25
N ASN A 322 6.70 -3.20 -24.55
CA ASN A 322 7.32 -3.07 -25.87
C ASN A 322 8.45 -4.10 -26.14
N THR A 323 8.52 -5.17 -25.33
CA THR A 323 9.52 -6.27 -25.40
C THR A 323 10.98 -5.90 -25.13
N PHE A 324 11.30 -4.63 -24.86
CA PHE A 324 12.67 -4.21 -24.59
C PHE A 324 13.10 -4.47 -23.15
N SER A 325 14.36 -4.90 -22.99
CA SER A 325 14.99 -5.16 -21.69
C SER A 325 15.14 -3.90 -20.84
N LEU A 326 15.24 -4.14 -19.53
CA LEU A 326 15.62 -3.13 -18.55
C LEU A 326 17.14 -3.11 -18.39
N GLN A 327 17.73 -1.92 -18.39
CA GLN A 327 19.15 -1.72 -18.13
C GLN A 327 19.33 -0.96 -16.82
N ILE A 328 20.15 -1.52 -15.93
CA ILE A 328 20.51 -0.93 -14.64
C ILE A 328 22.01 -0.67 -14.66
N SER A 329 22.41 0.59 -14.46
CA SER A 329 23.82 0.97 -14.46
C SER A 329 24.18 1.85 -13.28
N VAL A 330 25.42 1.69 -12.80
CA VAL A 330 26.02 2.53 -11.76
C VAL A 330 26.99 3.48 -12.43
N LEU A 331 26.74 4.77 -12.28
CA LEU A 331 27.45 5.88 -12.91
C LEU A 331 28.15 6.72 -11.83
N ASP A 332 29.09 7.55 -12.27
CA ASP A 332 29.77 8.54 -11.42
C ASP A 332 30.46 7.95 -10.18
N ILE A 333 30.95 6.70 -10.27
CA ILE A 333 31.72 6.07 -9.17
C ILE A 333 33.06 6.81 -9.03
N PRO A 334 33.45 7.29 -7.83
CA PRO A 334 34.68 8.07 -7.66
C PRO A 334 35.93 7.20 -7.93
N PRO A 335 36.65 7.40 -9.05
CA PRO A 335 37.58 6.41 -9.59
C PRO A 335 38.86 6.21 -8.76
N PHE A 336 39.19 7.18 -7.90
CA PHE A 336 40.36 7.12 -7.02
C PHE A 336 40.04 6.58 -5.62
N LEU A 337 38.76 6.42 -5.29
CA LEU A 337 38.30 5.99 -3.96
C LEU A 337 37.67 4.60 -4.00
N TRP A 338 37.02 4.28 -5.12
CA TRP A 338 36.19 3.10 -5.31
C TRP A 338 36.48 2.39 -6.63
N ARG A 339 36.36 1.07 -6.61
CA ARG A 339 36.34 0.22 -7.80
C ARG A 339 35.12 -0.67 -7.81
N ILE A 340 34.57 -0.95 -8.99
CA ILE A 340 33.43 -1.87 -9.16
C ILE A 340 33.90 -3.27 -9.57
N LYS A 341 33.26 -4.30 -9.02
CA LYS A 341 33.53 -5.72 -9.24
C LYS A 341 32.24 -6.46 -9.60
N PRO A 342 32.20 -7.21 -10.72
CA PRO A 342 33.14 -7.15 -11.85
C PRO A 342 33.14 -5.75 -12.51
N PHE A 343 34.06 -5.48 -13.45
CA PHE A 343 34.16 -4.18 -14.16
C PHE A 343 32.92 -3.79 -14.98
N THR A 344 31.86 -4.60 -14.90
CA THR A 344 30.56 -4.36 -15.51
C THR A 344 29.71 -3.48 -14.60
N ALA A 345 29.70 -2.18 -14.89
CA ALA A 345 28.83 -1.21 -14.22
C ALA A 345 27.41 -1.16 -14.78
N CYS A 346 27.02 -2.13 -15.62
CA CYS A 346 25.76 -2.14 -16.33
C CYS A 346 25.24 -3.58 -16.45
N GLN A 347 24.07 -3.85 -15.89
CA GLN A 347 23.38 -5.13 -16.00
C GLN A 347 22.11 -4.96 -16.83
N GLU A 348 21.83 -5.93 -17.69
CA GLU A 348 20.61 -5.98 -18.48
C GLU A 348 19.72 -7.11 -17.96
N VAL A 349 18.45 -6.79 -17.75
CA VAL A 349 17.42 -7.73 -17.32
C VAL A 349 16.44 -7.94 -18.48
N PRO A 350 16.26 -9.19 -18.96
CA PRO A 350 15.34 -9.49 -20.05
C PRO A 350 13.91 -9.04 -19.75
N PHE A 351 13.22 -8.54 -20.78
CA PHE A 351 11.84 -8.07 -20.69
C PHE A 351 10.92 -9.06 -19.96
N SER A 352 10.94 -10.35 -20.35
CA SER A 352 10.06 -11.37 -19.76
C SER A 352 10.24 -11.55 -18.25
N ARG A 353 11.46 -11.33 -17.74
CA ARG A 353 11.74 -11.43 -16.30
C ARG A 353 11.14 -10.25 -15.53
N VAL A 354 11.17 -9.05 -16.11
CA VAL A 354 10.60 -7.83 -15.51
C VAL A 354 9.08 -7.85 -15.62
N TRP A 355 8.57 -8.18 -16.81
CA TRP A 355 7.14 -8.20 -17.11
C TRP A 355 6.41 -9.22 -16.21
N CYS A 356 7.01 -10.39 -15.97
CA CYS A 356 6.46 -11.47 -15.13
C CYS A 356 7.12 -11.56 -13.74
N SER A 357 7.60 -10.45 -13.17
CA SER A 357 8.42 -10.43 -11.93
C SER A 357 7.70 -10.87 -10.64
N ASN A 358 6.44 -11.29 -10.69
CA ASN A 358 5.62 -11.63 -9.52
C ASN A 358 6.09 -12.88 -8.76
N ARG A 359 7.15 -13.56 -9.23
CA ARG A 359 7.70 -14.78 -8.62
C ARG A 359 8.70 -14.49 -7.50
N GLN A 360 9.59 -13.52 -7.72
CA GLN A 360 10.66 -13.15 -6.80
C GLN A 360 11.02 -11.67 -7.03
N PRO A 361 11.40 -10.93 -5.98
CA PRO A 361 11.84 -9.55 -6.13
C PRO A 361 13.04 -9.45 -7.08
N LEU A 362 12.83 -8.84 -8.24
CA LEU A 362 13.89 -8.61 -9.20
C LEU A 362 14.87 -7.60 -8.61
N HIS A 363 16.14 -7.99 -8.55
CA HIS A 363 17.22 -7.09 -8.20
C HIS A 363 18.50 -7.35 -8.99
N CYS A 364 19.32 -6.30 -9.11
CA CYS A 364 20.70 -6.37 -9.59
C CYS A 364 21.64 -5.96 -8.46
N ALA A 365 22.67 -6.77 -8.23
CA ALA A 365 23.69 -6.50 -7.22
C ALA A 365 24.98 -5.99 -7.86
N PHE A 366 25.55 -4.93 -7.31
CA PHE A 366 26.84 -4.36 -7.71
C PHE A 366 27.76 -4.31 -6.50
N SER A 367 28.93 -4.94 -6.61
CA SER A 367 29.93 -4.92 -5.55
C SER A 367 30.92 -3.80 -5.82
N LEU A 368 31.06 -2.90 -4.86
CA LEU A 368 32.03 -1.81 -4.84
C LEU A 368 33.10 -2.14 -3.80
N GLU A 369 34.35 -1.78 -4.07
CA GLU A 369 35.44 -1.95 -3.13
C GLU A 369 36.21 -0.66 -2.98
N ARG A 370 36.56 -0.35 -1.73
CA ARG A 370 37.38 0.79 -1.38
C ARG A 370 38.85 0.49 -1.57
N TYR A 371 39.61 1.45 -2.09
CA TYR A 371 41.07 1.33 -2.10
C TYR A 371 41.69 1.44 -0.70
N THR A 372 41.03 2.17 0.21
CA THR A 372 41.53 2.40 1.57
C THR A 372 40.39 2.36 2.60
N PRO A 373 40.64 1.89 3.84
CA PRO A 373 39.64 1.95 4.91
C PRO A 373 39.22 3.38 5.31
N THR A 374 40.06 4.37 5.03
CA THR A 374 39.80 5.80 5.31
C THR A 374 38.71 6.39 4.41
N THR A 375 38.39 5.74 3.29
CA THR A 375 37.27 6.14 2.44
C THR A 375 35.96 5.77 3.11
N THR A 376 35.25 6.74 3.69
CA THR A 376 33.98 6.47 4.41
C THR A 376 32.74 6.86 3.63
N GLN A 377 32.89 7.63 2.55
CA GLN A 377 31.78 8.16 1.76
C GLN A 377 31.70 7.47 0.39
N LEU A 378 30.46 7.23 -0.04
CA LEU A 378 30.11 6.77 -1.38
C LEU A 378 29.12 7.77 -1.99
N SER A 379 29.45 8.25 -3.19
CA SER A 379 28.56 9.08 -4.00
C SER A 379 28.55 8.50 -5.41
N CYS A 380 27.39 8.09 -5.91
CA CYS A 380 27.23 7.57 -7.27
C CYS A 380 25.79 7.79 -7.76
N LYS A 381 25.56 7.64 -9.05
CA LYS A 381 24.21 7.66 -9.63
C LYS A 381 23.84 6.26 -10.11
N ILE A 382 22.59 5.88 -9.92
CA ILE A 382 22.05 4.62 -10.43
C ILE A 382 21.01 4.98 -11.49
N CYS A 383 21.28 4.59 -12.72
CA CYS A 383 20.40 4.80 -13.86
C CYS A 383 19.67 3.49 -14.16
N ILE A 384 18.34 3.54 -14.12
CA ILE A 384 17.44 2.44 -14.46
C ILE A 384 16.63 2.89 -15.66
N ARG A 385 16.82 2.24 -16.81
CA ARG A 385 16.15 2.64 -18.05
C ARG A 385 15.67 1.43 -18.82
N GLN A 386 14.50 1.54 -19.42
CA GLN A 386 14.07 0.60 -20.45
C GLN A 386 14.53 1.12 -21.82
N LEU A 387 15.08 0.25 -22.67
CA LEU A 387 15.43 0.68 -24.04
C LEU A 387 14.14 1.12 -24.76
N LYS A 388 14.17 2.32 -25.38
CA LYS A 388 12.98 2.98 -25.98
C LYS A 388 11.81 3.14 -25.00
N GLY A 389 12.07 3.25 -23.70
CA GLY A 389 11.08 3.44 -22.65
C GLY A 389 11.45 4.56 -21.70
N HIS A 390 10.96 4.46 -20.46
CA HIS A 390 11.23 5.45 -19.41
C HIS A 390 12.61 5.23 -18.78
N GLU A 391 13.18 6.30 -18.25
CA GLU A 391 14.44 6.31 -17.51
C GLU A 391 14.21 6.95 -16.14
N GLN A 392 14.88 6.40 -15.12
CA GLN A 392 14.91 6.95 -13.79
C GLN A 392 16.35 6.96 -13.26
N ILE A 393 16.72 8.06 -12.63
CA ILE A 393 18.02 8.22 -11.97
C ILE A 393 17.80 8.38 -10.47
N LEU A 394 18.57 7.60 -9.70
CA LEU A 394 18.67 7.63 -8.25
C LEU A 394 20.07 8.15 -7.89
N GLN A 395 20.14 9.25 -7.14
CA GLN A 395 21.39 9.82 -6.63
C GLN A 395 21.70 9.30 -5.23
N VAL A 396 22.64 8.35 -5.16
CA VAL A 396 23.11 7.77 -3.90
C VAL A 396 24.25 8.62 -3.34
N GLN A 397 24.06 9.11 -2.13
CA GLN A 397 25.13 9.71 -1.33
C GLN A 397 25.00 9.12 0.08
N THR A 398 26.01 8.38 0.54
CA THR A 398 25.95 7.68 1.83
C THR A 398 27.30 7.65 2.56
N SER A 399 27.23 7.60 3.89
CA SER A 399 28.35 7.42 4.82
C SER A 399 28.31 5.99 5.34
N ILE A 400 29.34 5.21 5.07
CA ILE A 400 29.32 3.74 5.25
C ILE A 400 29.48 3.32 6.72
N LEU A 401 30.04 4.20 7.55
CA LEU A 401 30.28 3.93 8.98
C LEU A 401 29.17 4.47 9.90
N GLU A 402 28.29 5.34 9.40
CA GLU A 402 27.15 5.85 10.16
C GLU A 402 25.98 4.89 9.98
N SER A 403 25.87 3.91 10.88
CA SER A 403 24.81 2.91 10.90
C SER A 403 23.43 3.47 11.30
N GLU A 404 23.33 4.76 11.63
CA GLU A 404 22.11 5.40 12.13
C GLU A 404 21.56 6.41 11.11
N ARG A 405 21.17 5.96 9.91
CA ARG A 405 20.14 6.76 9.21
C ARG A 405 18.80 6.47 9.85
N GLU A 406 18.06 7.55 10.10
CA GLU A 406 16.63 7.51 10.37
C GLU A 406 15.98 6.50 9.42
N THR A 407 15.26 5.54 10.00
CA THR A 407 14.52 4.56 9.23
C THR A 407 13.49 5.35 8.44
N ILE A 408 13.66 5.48 7.13
CA ILE A 408 12.65 6.13 6.28
C ILE A 408 11.35 5.33 6.48
N THR A 409 10.42 5.88 7.24
CA THR A 409 9.13 5.28 7.54
C THR A 409 8.25 5.39 6.31
N PHE A 410 8.27 4.35 5.46
CA PHE A 410 7.43 4.26 4.25
C PHE A 410 5.96 3.98 4.55
N PHE A 411 5.74 3.31 5.66
CA PHE A 411 4.41 3.00 6.13
C PHE A 411 4.11 4.00 7.24
N ALA A 412 3.02 4.74 7.09
CA ALA A 412 2.54 5.63 8.12
C ALA A 412 2.49 4.83 9.43
N GLN A 413 3.30 5.24 10.40
CA GLN A 413 3.28 4.66 11.73
C GLN A 413 2.09 5.28 12.48
N GLU A 414 0.88 5.15 11.95
CA GLU A 414 -0.30 5.87 12.46
C GLU A 414 -1.53 4.95 12.56
N ASP A 415 -1.96 4.76 13.81
CA ASP A 415 -3.31 4.48 14.34
C ASP A 415 -4.17 3.31 13.84
N SER A 416 -3.66 2.42 12.99
CA SER A 416 -4.29 1.10 12.76
C SER A 416 -3.62 0.01 13.61
N THR A 417 -3.58 0.19 14.92
CA THR A 417 -3.03 -0.80 15.87
C THR A 417 -3.78 -2.15 15.83
N PHE A 418 -4.92 -2.21 15.14
CA PHE A 418 -5.76 -3.40 15.05
C PHE A 418 -6.07 -3.75 13.59
N PRO A 419 -5.72 -4.98 13.15
CA PRO A 419 -6.04 -5.44 11.81
C PRO A 419 -7.54 -5.65 11.60
N ALA A 420 -8.32 -5.83 12.66
CA ALA A 420 -9.78 -5.98 12.60
C ALA A 420 -10.46 -4.81 13.34
N GLN A 421 -11.34 -4.10 12.63
CA GLN A 421 -12.17 -3.03 13.16
C GLN A 421 -13.64 -3.47 13.04
N THR A 422 -14.41 -3.35 14.13
CA THR A 422 -15.81 -3.79 14.18
C THR A 422 -16.75 -2.63 14.50
N GLY A 423 -17.98 -2.69 13.96
CA GLY A 423 -19.01 -1.70 14.24
C GLY A 423 -18.62 -0.28 13.80
N PRO A 424 -19.03 0.78 14.53
CA PRO A 424 -18.93 2.16 14.04
C PRO A 424 -17.51 2.67 13.84
N LYS A 425 -16.49 1.98 14.39
CA LYS A 425 -15.08 2.35 14.18
C LYS A 425 -14.54 1.93 12.80
N ALA A 426 -15.22 1.01 12.12
CA ALA A 426 -14.80 0.47 10.83
C ALA A 426 -15.32 1.27 9.62
N PHE A 427 -16.28 2.17 9.86
CA PHE A 427 -16.99 2.94 8.85
C PHE A 427 -16.88 4.42 9.15
N LYS A 428 -16.70 5.22 8.11
CA LYS A 428 -16.63 6.68 8.24
C LYS A 428 -17.99 7.33 8.26
N ILE A 429 -18.94 6.77 7.51
CA ILE A 429 -20.31 7.27 7.41
C ILE A 429 -21.09 6.74 8.62
N PRO A 430 -21.58 7.61 9.53
CA PRO A 430 -22.43 7.16 10.62
C PRO A 430 -23.69 6.47 10.10
N TYR A 431 -24.10 5.40 10.78
CA TYR A 431 -25.20 4.53 10.35
C TYR A 431 -26.51 5.31 10.09
N SER A 432 -26.84 6.30 10.93
CA SER A 432 -28.03 7.15 10.78
C SER A 432 -28.01 7.99 9.49
N ILE A 433 -26.83 8.47 9.08
CA ILE A 433 -26.63 9.22 7.84
C ILE A 433 -26.74 8.27 6.66
N ARG A 434 -26.09 7.10 6.74
CA ARG A 434 -26.16 6.06 5.72
C ARG A 434 -27.60 5.67 5.40
N GLN A 435 -28.41 5.37 6.42
CA GLN A 435 -29.83 5.03 6.25
C GLN A 435 -30.62 6.15 5.55
N ARG A 436 -30.36 7.40 5.90
CA ARG A 436 -31.04 8.55 5.28
C ARG A 436 -30.68 8.72 3.81
N ILE A 437 -29.40 8.55 3.47
CA ILE A 437 -28.94 8.56 2.07
C ILE A 437 -29.64 7.44 1.32
N CYS A 438 -29.64 6.21 1.85
CA CYS A 438 -30.28 5.08 1.18
C CYS A 438 -31.78 5.29 0.96
N ALA A 439 -32.51 5.71 1.99
CA ALA A 439 -33.93 6.02 1.90
C ALA A 439 -34.25 7.14 0.89
N THR A 440 -33.30 8.02 0.59
CA THR A 440 -33.49 9.11 -0.38
C THR A 440 -33.25 8.64 -1.82
N PHE A 441 -32.18 7.86 -2.03
CA PHE A 441 -31.68 7.53 -3.38
C PHE A 441 -32.19 6.19 -3.92
N ASP A 442 -32.66 5.28 -3.08
CA ASP A 442 -33.26 4.01 -3.53
C ASP A 442 -34.71 4.21 -4.01
N THR A 443 -35.40 5.26 -3.56
CA THR A 443 -36.72 5.61 -4.10
C THR A 443 -36.59 6.22 -5.50
N PRO A 444 -37.29 5.68 -6.51
CA PRO A 444 -37.24 6.21 -7.87
C PRO A 444 -37.75 7.65 -7.89
N ASN A 445 -36.94 8.55 -8.44
CA ASN A 445 -37.24 9.98 -8.49
C ASN A 445 -37.47 10.42 -9.94
N ALA A 446 -38.65 10.98 -10.24
CA ALA A 446 -38.99 11.48 -11.56
C ALA A 446 -38.03 12.57 -12.09
N LYS A 447 -37.22 13.20 -11.22
CA LYS A 447 -36.20 14.19 -11.57
C LYS A 447 -34.80 13.57 -11.82
N GLY A 448 -34.65 12.25 -11.82
CA GLY A 448 -33.36 11.57 -12.00
C GLY A 448 -32.36 11.77 -10.84
N LYS A 449 -32.86 12.17 -9.66
CA LYS A 449 -32.06 12.27 -8.42
C LYS A 449 -32.16 10.96 -7.63
N ASP A 450 -31.74 9.88 -8.25
CA ASP A 450 -31.72 8.54 -7.68
C ASP A 450 -30.28 8.05 -7.50
N TRP A 451 -30.13 6.78 -7.15
CA TRP A 451 -28.85 6.13 -6.97
C TRP A 451 -27.93 6.19 -8.19
N GLN A 452 -28.45 6.38 -9.42
CA GLN A 452 -27.64 6.48 -10.63
C GLN A 452 -26.85 7.78 -10.66
N MET A 453 -27.48 8.90 -10.25
CA MET A 453 -26.78 10.18 -10.10
C MET A 453 -25.74 10.11 -8.97
N LEU A 454 -26.04 9.40 -7.88
CA LEU A 454 -25.07 9.15 -6.81
C LEU A 454 -23.87 8.35 -7.32
N ALA A 455 -24.11 7.30 -8.11
CA ALA A 455 -23.06 6.51 -8.75
C ALA A 455 -22.18 7.38 -9.65
N GLN A 456 -22.79 8.17 -10.54
CA GLN A 456 -22.09 9.07 -11.46
C GLN A 456 -21.18 10.06 -10.73
N LYS A 457 -21.67 10.65 -9.63
CA LYS A 457 -20.89 11.60 -8.82
C LYS A 457 -19.76 10.95 -8.03
N ASN A 458 -19.82 9.64 -7.80
CA ASN A 458 -18.74 8.86 -7.21
C ASN A 458 -17.81 8.24 -8.28
N SER A 459 -17.92 8.67 -9.54
CA SER A 459 -17.17 8.14 -10.68
C SER A 459 -17.48 6.67 -11.01
N ILE A 460 -18.66 6.18 -10.61
CA ILE A 460 -19.18 4.85 -10.94
C ILE A 460 -20.09 5.02 -12.16
N ASN A 461 -19.49 4.93 -13.35
CA ASN A 461 -20.18 5.19 -14.62
C ASN A 461 -20.45 3.92 -15.46
N ARG A 462 -19.85 2.79 -15.07
CA ARG A 462 -19.90 1.52 -15.81
C ARG A 462 -20.75 0.51 -15.07
N ASN A 463 -21.33 -0.44 -15.82
CA ASN A 463 -22.05 -1.61 -15.30
C ASN A 463 -23.07 -1.25 -14.20
N LEU A 464 -23.92 -0.23 -14.46
CA LEU A 464 -24.98 0.19 -13.54
C LEU A 464 -26.04 -0.89 -13.34
N SER A 465 -26.15 -1.84 -14.28
CA SER A 465 -27.03 -3.00 -14.19
C SER A 465 -26.70 -3.89 -12.99
N TYR A 466 -25.43 -4.02 -12.59
CA TYR A 466 -25.03 -4.70 -11.34
C TYR A 466 -25.67 -4.07 -10.09
N PHE A 467 -25.68 -2.74 -10.00
CA PHE A 467 -26.24 -2.06 -8.82
C PHE A 467 -27.76 -2.16 -8.80
N ALA A 468 -28.41 -2.16 -9.97
CA ALA A 468 -29.85 -2.27 -10.08
C ALA A 468 -30.42 -3.62 -9.61
N THR A 469 -29.62 -4.70 -9.59
CA THR A 469 -30.03 -6.02 -9.06
C THR A 469 -29.95 -6.10 -7.53
N GLN A 470 -29.31 -5.13 -6.89
CA GLN A 470 -29.12 -5.11 -5.44
C GLN A 470 -30.40 -4.69 -4.72
N SER A 471 -30.59 -5.18 -3.49
CA SER A 471 -31.72 -4.80 -2.64
C SER A 471 -31.73 -3.31 -2.30
N SER A 472 -30.54 -2.70 -2.17
CA SER A 472 -30.33 -1.27 -2.01
C SER A 472 -29.11 -0.85 -2.84
N PRO A 473 -29.31 -0.31 -4.06
CA PRO A 473 -28.23 0.15 -4.92
C PRO A 473 -27.35 1.21 -4.25
N SER A 474 -27.96 2.15 -3.53
CA SER A 474 -27.23 3.21 -2.83
C SER A 474 -26.37 2.68 -1.67
N ALA A 475 -26.83 1.66 -0.93
CA ALA A 475 -26.05 1.08 0.16
C ALA A 475 -24.76 0.42 -0.35
N VAL A 476 -24.83 -0.21 -1.52
CA VAL A 476 -23.68 -0.87 -2.18
C VAL A 476 -22.72 0.17 -2.75
N ILE A 477 -23.21 1.27 -3.33
CA ILE A 477 -22.38 2.42 -3.74
C ILE A 477 -21.63 3.01 -2.54
N LEU A 478 -22.29 3.17 -1.39
CA LEU A 478 -21.65 3.66 -0.17
C LEU A 478 -20.61 2.67 0.37
N ASN A 479 -20.85 1.35 0.29
CA ASN A 479 -19.83 0.35 0.66
C ASN A 479 -18.57 0.48 -0.20
N LEU A 480 -18.74 0.72 -1.50
CA LEU A 480 -17.63 0.92 -2.42
C LEU A 480 -16.89 2.23 -2.12
N TRP A 481 -17.61 3.31 -1.82
CA TRP A 481 -16.99 4.58 -1.39
C TRP A 481 -16.19 4.40 -0.09
N GLU A 482 -16.71 3.67 0.90
CA GLU A 482 -16.00 3.35 2.15
C GLU A 482 -14.74 2.49 1.88
N ALA A 483 -14.81 1.55 0.94
CA ALA A 483 -13.67 0.71 0.57
C ALA A 483 -12.52 1.52 -0.08
N ARG A 484 -12.86 2.52 -0.89
CA ARG A 484 -11.89 3.45 -1.53
C ARG A 484 -11.21 4.37 -0.53
N HIS A 485 -11.96 4.92 0.42
CA HIS A 485 -11.45 5.95 1.33
C HIS A 485 -11.02 5.35 2.67
N GLN A 486 -9.90 4.62 2.68
CA GLN A 486 -9.41 3.93 3.90
C GLN A 486 -8.65 4.88 4.85
N HIS A 487 -7.79 5.72 4.30
CA HIS A 487 -7.05 6.77 5.02
C HIS A 487 -7.84 8.07 5.00
N ASP A 488 -7.45 9.07 5.80
CA ASP A 488 -8.17 10.34 6.02
C ASP A 488 -8.35 11.12 4.70
N GLY A 489 -9.39 10.75 3.96
CA GLY A 489 -9.89 11.36 2.74
C GLY A 489 -11.32 11.76 3.03
N ASP A 490 -11.52 13.07 3.06
CA ASP A 490 -12.62 13.77 3.71
C ASP A 490 -13.99 13.25 3.31
N LEU A 491 -14.87 13.14 4.32
CA LEU A 491 -16.32 13.11 4.13
C LEU A 491 -16.81 14.25 3.22
N ASP A 492 -15.99 15.28 3.01
CA ASP A 492 -16.18 16.37 2.06
C ASP A 492 -16.35 15.88 0.62
N SER A 493 -15.68 14.80 0.19
CA SER A 493 -15.87 14.26 -1.17
C SER A 493 -17.31 13.77 -1.38
N LEU A 494 -17.83 13.01 -0.41
CA LEU A 494 -19.21 12.54 -0.40
C LEU A 494 -20.18 13.71 -0.19
N ALA A 495 -19.86 14.66 0.69
CA ALA A 495 -20.68 15.84 0.92
C ALA A 495 -20.79 16.70 -0.35
N CYS A 496 -19.67 16.95 -1.04
CA CYS A 496 -19.63 17.66 -2.33
C CYS A 496 -20.51 16.94 -3.36
N ALA A 497 -20.39 15.61 -3.49
CA ALA A 497 -21.22 14.83 -4.39
C ALA A 497 -22.71 14.99 -4.06
N LEU A 498 -23.10 14.92 -2.79
CA LEU A 498 -24.48 15.10 -2.35
C LEU A 498 -24.99 16.54 -2.57
N GLU A 499 -24.16 17.54 -2.32
CA GLU A 499 -24.47 18.95 -2.57
C GLU A 499 -24.68 19.22 -4.05
N GLU A 500 -23.83 18.69 -4.93
CA GLU A 500 -23.98 18.84 -6.37
C GLU A 500 -25.29 18.25 -6.87
N ILE A 501 -25.68 17.08 -6.34
CA ILE A 501 -26.99 16.46 -6.64
C ILE A 501 -28.14 17.36 -6.13
N GLY A 502 -27.96 18.04 -4.99
CA GLY A 502 -28.87 19.06 -4.50
C GLY A 502 -28.98 20.28 -5.44
N ARG A 503 -27.83 20.81 -5.88
CA ARG A 503 -27.66 22.05 -6.67
C ARG A 503 -28.02 21.96 -8.15
N THR A 504 -28.21 20.77 -8.73
CA THR A 504 -28.71 20.62 -10.12
C THR A 504 -30.05 21.36 -10.38
N HIS A 505 -30.72 21.86 -9.33
CA HIS A 505 -31.89 22.71 -9.42
C HIS A 505 -31.61 24.17 -9.83
N THR A 506 -30.45 24.76 -9.46
CA THR A 506 -30.26 26.22 -9.59
C THR A 506 -29.87 26.68 -11.00
N LYS A 507 -29.34 25.79 -11.84
CA LYS A 507 -28.96 26.11 -13.23
C LYS A 507 -30.11 26.01 -14.23
N LEU A 508 -31.15 25.20 -13.94
CA LEU A 508 -32.32 25.07 -14.81
C LEU A 508 -33.41 26.10 -14.50
N SER A 509 -33.47 26.63 -13.27
CA SER A 509 -34.42 27.70 -12.91
C SER A 509 -34.02 29.07 -13.44
N ASN A 510 -32.74 29.32 -13.71
CA ASN A 510 -32.26 30.64 -14.19
C ASN A 510 -32.37 30.82 -15.71
N ILE A 511 -32.79 29.80 -16.46
CA ILE A 511 -32.99 29.91 -17.92
C ILE A 511 -34.46 30.22 -18.24
N SER A 512 -35.39 29.99 -17.31
CA SER A 512 -36.84 30.22 -17.53
C SER A 512 -37.34 31.63 -17.19
N GLU A 513 -36.50 32.53 -16.68
CA GLU A 513 -36.93 33.89 -16.27
C GLU A 513 -36.32 35.05 -17.07
N SER A 514 -35.51 34.79 -18.10
CA SER A 514 -34.89 35.85 -18.93
C SER A 514 -35.39 35.92 -20.38
N GLN A 515 -36.58 35.40 -20.70
CA GLN A 515 -37.16 35.45 -22.06
C GLN A 515 -38.64 35.86 -22.12
N LEU A 516 -39.17 36.57 -21.12
CA LEU A 516 -40.58 37.02 -21.14
C LEU A 516 -40.83 38.53 -21.03
N ASP A 517 -39.80 39.36 -21.04
CA ASP A 517 -39.96 40.83 -21.08
C ASP A 517 -39.16 41.44 -22.23
N GLU A 518 -39.61 41.26 -23.47
CA GLU A 518 -39.36 42.20 -24.59
C GLU A 518 -40.17 41.76 -25.83
N ALA A 519 -41.49 41.88 -25.78
CA ALA A 519 -42.33 41.71 -26.97
C ALA A 519 -43.61 42.54 -26.88
N ASP A 520 -43.49 43.85 -26.65
CA ASP A 520 -44.55 44.80 -26.99
C ASP A 520 -43.89 46.14 -27.29
N PHE A 521 -43.69 46.43 -28.57
CA PHE A 521 -43.68 47.75 -29.22
C PHE A 521 -43.03 47.61 -30.60
N ASN A 522 -43.81 47.38 -31.66
CA ASN A 522 -43.85 48.28 -32.81
C ASN A 522 -44.90 47.92 -33.86
N TYR A 523 -45.62 48.99 -34.20
CA TYR A 523 -46.68 49.16 -35.19
C TYR A 523 -46.37 48.63 -36.61
N SER A 524 -47.39 47.99 -37.17
CA SER A 524 -48.05 48.29 -38.45
C SER A 524 -47.27 49.06 -39.53
N ARG A 525 -47.05 48.43 -40.70
CA ARG A 525 -47.43 48.99 -42.01
C ARG A 525 -47.24 48.01 -43.18
N GLN A 526 -48.30 47.96 -44.01
CA GLN A 526 -48.36 47.65 -45.45
C GLN A 526 -48.23 46.19 -45.93
N ASN A 527 -49.40 45.55 -46.08
CA ASN A 527 -49.68 44.66 -47.21
C ASN A 527 -50.02 45.50 -48.45
N GLY A 528 -49.39 45.16 -49.56
CA GLY A 528 -49.82 45.49 -50.91
C GLY A 528 -50.07 44.20 -51.67
N LEU A 529 -51.24 44.15 -52.33
CA LEU A 529 -51.87 43.12 -53.17
C LEU A 529 -52.66 42.02 -52.43
#